data_AF-A0A6N8U7H1-F1
#
_entry.id   AF-A0A6N8U7H1-F1
#
_cell.length_a   1.000
_cell.length_b   1.000
_cell.length_c   1.000
_cell.angle_alpha   90.00
_cell.angle_beta   90.00
_cell.angle_gamma   90.00
#
_symmetry.space_group_name_H-M   'P 1'
#
loop_
_entity.id
_entity.type
_entity.pdbx_description
1 polymer ?
#
loop_
_entity_poly.entity_id
_entity_poly.type
_entity_poly.pdbx_seq_one_letter_code
_entity_poly.pdbx_strand_id
1 'polypeptide(L)'
;MDKQTIVDIVKASGVKEGEMVFIHYWGENENKELADQFMCAVTALHATPVLLQQSRKLNRELFLNVDEHCFDDRYFDMLSHFDAVIDIFTYRPVVLNADIGDSQMKLYRRYMSQLFPAFMKSKRVTQIRIPTLENAQESGLEPNDFMQRMELAYAISYDDLKIACQNQIDQLAKQSHLTLCTGDHAKLHFTLTGRQWITDAGDGDMPCGEVFIAPLEDQTYGTVYYDDLFIEDLGHFTQVTIEVEKGCFMGADQTEVNQFINRLDPADRVVCELGLGMNPNITSLCGYTVLDEKMADTFHIAIGMNDMFGGQNHASVHIDLVGRGSLINENGDCIW
;
A
#
# COMPACT_ATOMS: atom_id res chain seq x y z
N MET A 1 13.62 7.95 11.27
CA MET A 1 13.39 6.56 11.74
C MET A 1 14.57 6.11 12.58
N ASP A 2 14.32 5.74 13.84
CA ASP A 2 15.36 5.29 14.76
C ASP A 2 15.53 3.77 14.76
N LYS A 3 16.57 3.30 15.45
CA LYS A 3 16.92 1.88 15.54
C LYS A 3 15.84 1.05 16.25
N GLN A 4 15.13 1.60 17.23
CA GLN A 4 14.12 0.86 17.97
C GLN A 4 12.90 0.59 17.07
N THR A 5 12.47 1.61 16.32
CA THR A 5 11.43 1.52 15.31
C THR A 5 11.73 0.42 14.29
N ILE A 6 12.98 0.34 13.80
CA ILE A 6 13.40 -0.71 12.86
C ILE A 6 13.26 -2.11 13.48
N VAL A 7 13.67 -2.28 14.74
CA VAL A 7 13.53 -3.55 15.45
C VAL A 7 12.06 -3.94 15.58
N ASP A 8 11.20 -2.98 15.90
CA ASP A 8 9.77 -3.21 16.08
C ASP A 8 9.09 -3.57 14.75
N ILE A 9 9.43 -2.88 13.65
CA ILE A 9 8.95 -3.22 12.30
C ILE A 9 9.40 -4.63 11.88
N VAL A 10 10.67 -4.99 12.08
CA VAL A 10 11.19 -6.32 11.70
C VAL A 10 10.55 -7.43 12.53
N LYS A 11 10.22 -7.16 13.80
CA LYS A 11 9.43 -8.09 14.62
C LYS A 11 8.00 -8.21 14.08
N ALA A 12 7.37 -7.08 13.74
CA ALA A 12 5.99 -7.01 13.27
C ALA A 12 5.78 -7.71 11.92
N SER A 13 6.77 -7.68 11.01
CA SER A 13 6.75 -8.40 9.73
C SER A 13 6.73 -9.92 9.85
N GLY A 14 6.86 -10.44 11.07
CA GLY A 14 6.72 -11.86 11.35
C GLY A 14 7.91 -12.69 10.89
N VAL A 15 9.11 -12.09 10.82
CA VAL A 15 10.38 -12.82 10.67
C VAL A 15 10.55 -13.82 11.81
N LYS A 16 10.94 -15.05 11.49
CA LYS A 16 11.13 -16.15 12.44
C LYS A 16 12.56 -16.68 12.43
N GLU A 17 12.93 -17.32 13.53
CA GLU A 17 14.20 -18.04 13.67
C GLU A 17 14.43 -19.02 12.50
N GLY A 18 15.63 -18.99 11.93
CA GLY A 18 16.07 -19.88 10.86
C GLY A 18 15.63 -19.48 9.44
N GLU A 19 14.80 -18.45 9.28
CA GLU A 19 14.37 -17.99 7.95
C GLU A 19 15.49 -17.26 7.19
N MET A 20 15.47 -17.35 5.87
CA MET A 20 16.26 -16.47 5.01
C MET A 20 15.43 -15.26 4.60
N VAL A 21 15.90 -14.06 4.94
CA VAL A 21 15.17 -12.80 4.72
C VAL A 21 15.91 -11.96 3.70
N PHE A 22 15.22 -11.62 2.61
CA PHE A 22 15.73 -10.73 1.59
C PHE A 22 15.51 -9.27 1.98
N ILE A 23 16.58 -8.54 2.24
CA ILE A 23 16.55 -7.09 2.41
C ILE A 23 16.76 -6.45 1.04
N HIS A 24 15.70 -5.91 0.48
CA HIS A 24 15.76 -5.17 -0.78
C HIS A 24 15.78 -3.68 -0.45
N TYR A 25 16.85 -2.98 -0.80
CA TYR A 25 17.09 -1.62 -0.33
C TYR A 25 17.23 -0.63 -1.48
N TRP A 26 16.25 0.24 -1.64
CA TRP A 26 16.29 1.36 -2.58
C TRP A 26 16.90 2.57 -1.89
N GLY A 27 18.21 2.70 -1.99
CA GLY A 27 18.93 3.83 -1.43
C GLY A 27 20.37 3.94 -1.88
N GLU A 28 20.93 5.12 -1.68
CA GLU A 28 22.33 5.42 -1.98
C GLU A 28 23.28 4.91 -0.90
N ASN A 29 24.56 4.78 -1.26
CA ASN A 29 25.62 4.34 -0.34
C ASN A 29 25.75 5.24 0.89
N GLU A 30 25.48 6.54 0.75
CA GLU A 30 25.55 7.49 1.84
C GLU A 30 24.56 7.18 2.98
N ASN A 31 23.48 6.44 2.67
CA ASN A 31 22.43 6.05 3.63
C ASN A 31 22.45 4.54 3.94
N LYS A 32 23.49 3.80 3.53
CA LYS A 32 23.53 2.33 3.63
C LYS A 32 23.42 1.81 5.08
N GLU A 33 23.81 2.62 6.06
CA GLU A 33 23.68 2.29 7.49
C GLU A 33 22.23 1.89 7.84
N LEU A 34 21.22 2.48 7.18
CA LEU A 34 19.83 2.10 7.38
C LEU A 34 19.58 0.63 7.03
N ALA A 35 20.03 0.17 5.86
CA ALA A 35 19.90 -1.22 5.46
C ALA A 35 20.68 -2.16 6.40
N ASP A 36 21.86 -1.73 6.88
CA ASP A 36 22.65 -2.49 7.84
C ASP A 36 21.90 -2.66 9.18
N GLN A 37 21.16 -1.64 9.62
CA GLN A 37 20.33 -1.71 10.83
C GLN A 37 19.18 -2.73 10.67
N PHE A 38 18.52 -2.79 9.51
CA PHE A 38 17.53 -3.83 9.22
C PHE A 38 18.14 -5.24 9.21
N MET A 39 19.32 -5.41 8.60
CA MET A 39 20.04 -6.69 8.63
C MET A 39 20.38 -7.12 10.07
N CYS A 40 20.84 -6.19 10.91
CA CYS A 40 21.10 -6.44 12.32
C CYS A 40 19.81 -6.84 13.08
N ALA A 41 18.69 -6.17 12.83
CA ALA A 41 17.41 -6.48 13.46
C ALA A 41 16.91 -7.89 13.07
N VAL A 42 17.02 -8.28 11.80
CA VAL A 42 16.71 -9.64 11.34
C VAL A 42 17.62 -10.67 12.02
N THR A 43 18.92 -10.39 12.11
CA THR A 43 19.89 -11.28 12.76
C THR A 43 19.59 -11.44 14.26
N ALA A 44 19.09 -10.38 14.92
CA ALA A 44 18.68 -10.44 16.32
C ALA A 44 17.48 -11.37 16.57
N LEU A 45 16.70 -11.68 15.53
CA LEU A 45 15.63 -12.70 15.55
C LEU A 45 16.12 -14.09 15.14
N HIS A 46 17.44 -14.31 15.06
CA HIS A 46 18.06 -15.57 14.63
C HIS A 46 17.72 -15.98 13.19
N ALA A 47 17.40 -15.01 12.33
CA ALA A 47 17.20 -15.19 10.89
C ALA A 47 18.43 -14.74 10.09
N THR A 48 18.54 -15.16 8.83
CA THR A 48 19.67 -14.87 7.95
C THR A 48 19.31 -13.76 6.96
N PRO A 49 19.84 -12.53 7.11
CA PRO A 49 19.60 -11.46 6.14
C PRO A 49 20.49 -11.58 4.91
N VAL A 50 19.93 -11.29 3.73
CA VAL A 50 20.68 -11.11 2.47
C VAL A 50 20.28 -9.79 1.84
N LEU A 51 21.24 -8.92 1.55
CA LEU A 51 20.99 -7.58 1.03
C LEU A 51 21.17 -7.49 -0.49
N LEU A 52 20.19 -6.90 -1.17
CA LEU A 52 20.36 -6.32 -2.51
C LEU A 52 20.04 -4.83 -2.46
N GLN A 53 21.02 -4.00 -2.83
CA GLN A 53 20.86 -2.56 -2.91
C GLN A 53 20.57 -2.11 -4.35
N GLN A 54 19.58 -1.23 -4.50
CA GLN A 54 19.24 -0.52 -5.73
C GLN A 54 19.60 0.97 -5.60
N SER A 55 20.90 1.28 -5.64
CA SER A 55 21.40 2.66 -5.72
C SER A 55 21.22 3.19 -7.14
N ARG A 56 20.67 4.40 -7.31
CA ARG A 56 20.53 5.00 -8.64
C ARG A 56 21.90 5.30 -9.25
N LYS A 57 22.85 5.80 -8.46
CA LYS A 57 24.24 6.04 -8.89
C LYS A 57 24.90 4.74 -9.34
N LEU A 58 24.82 3.68 -8.54
CA LEU A 58 25.44 2.40 -8.86
C LEU A 58 24.76 1.75 -10.07
N ASN A 59 23.43 1.73 -10.11
CA ASN A 59 22.67 1.20 -11.23
C ASN A 59 23.02 1.95 -12.52
N ARG A 60 23.22 3.27 -12.47
CA ARG A 60 23.67 4.03 -13.65
C ARG A 60 25.01 3.49 -14.17
N GLU A 61 26.01 3.36 -13.29
CA GLU A 61 27.34 2.87 -13.69
C GLU A 61 27.31 1.41 -14.19
N LEU A 62 26.54 0.54 -13.53
CA LEU A 62 26.36 -0.84 -13.96
C LEU A 62 25.71 -0.89 -15.34
N PHE A 63 24.58 -0.22 -15.52
CA PHE A 63 23.81 -0.30 -16.77
C PHE A 63 24.44 0.47 -17.93
N LEU A 64 25.47 1.29 -17.72
CA LEU A 64 26.32 1.75 -18.83
C LEU A 64 27.15 0.60 -19.46
N ASN A 65 27.39 -0.47 -18.71
CA ASN A 65 28.24 -1.60 -19.10
C ASN A 65 27.49 -2.93 -19.26
N VAL A 66 26.22 -2.98 -18.86
CA VAL A 66 25.37 -4.17 -19.01
C VAL A 66 25.12 -4.47 -20.48
N ASP A 67 25.10 -5.76 -20.79
CA ASP A 67 24.70 -6.31 -22.08
C ASP A 67 23.66 -7.43 -21.89
N GLU A 68 23.30 -8.11 -22.98
CA GLU A 68 22.29 -9.16 -22.97
C GLU A 68 22.68 -10.43 -22.19
N HIS A 69 23.96 -10.60 -21.84
CA HIS A 69 24.48 -11.76 -21.11
C HIS A 69 24.50 -11.54 -19.58
N CYS A 70 24.27 -10.31 -19.13
CA CYS A 70 24.15 -9.98 -17.71
C CYS A 70 22.72 -10.25 -17.20
N PHE A 71 22.60 -10.62 -15.92
CA PHE A 71 21.32 -10.90 -15.25
C PHE A 71 20.44 -11.91 -16.01
N ASP A 72 20.98 -13.10 -16.26
CA ASP A 72 20.18 -14.21 -16.78
C ASP A 72 19.22 -14.78 -15.72
N ASP A 73 18.41 -15.75 -16.13
CA ASP A 73 17.38 -16.36 -15.28
C ASP A 73 17.91 -16.90 -13.94
N ARG A 74 19.20 -17.27 -13.85
CA ARG A 74 19.79 -17.77 -12.60
C ARG A 74 19.86 -16.69 -11.53
N TYR A 75 20.08 -15.44 -11.94
CA TYR A 75 20.10 -14.30 -11.03
C TYR A 75 18.72 -14.09 -10.39
N PHE A 76 17.67 -14.13 -11.20
CA PHE A 76 16.30 -13.96 -10.72
C PHE A 76 15.79 -15.19 -9.96
N ASP A 77 16.15 -16.40 -10.38
CA ASP A 77 15.80 -17.63 -9.67
C ASP A 77 16.33 -17.61 -8.23
N MET A 78 17.58 -17.16 -8.03
CA MET A 78 18.17 -16.98 -6.70
C MET A 78 17.29 -16.11 -5.78
N LEU A 79 16.65 -15.07 -6.33
CA LEU A 79 15.80 -14.15 -5.57
C LEU A 79 14.43 -14.75 -5.20
N SER A 80 14.08 -15.92 -5.74
CA SER A 80 12.80 -16.59 -5.46
C SER A 80 12.84 -17.60 -4.30
N HIS A 81 14.01 -17.81 -3.69
CA HIS A 81 14.22 -18.83 -2.66
C HIS A 81 14.26 -18.26 -1.23
N PHE A 82 13.73 -17.06 -1.01
CA PHE A 82 13.65 -16.44 0.32
C PHE A 82 12.32 -16.73 1.00
N ASP A 83 12.33 -16.80 2.34
CA ASP A 83 11.10 -17.00 3.12
C ASP A 83 10.28 -15.73 3.25
N ALA A 84 10.96 -14.58 3.37
CA ALA A 84 10.36 -13.27 3.49
C ALA A 84 11.22 -12.18 2.81
N VAL A 85 10.57 -11.08 2.43
CA VAL A 85 11.19 -9.89 1.86
C VAL A 85 10.88 -8.69 2.73
N ILE A 86 11.88 -7.85 2.97
CA ILE A 86 11.75 -6.51 3.52
C ILE A 86 12.25 -5.55 2.45
N ASP A 87 11.33 -4.85 1.78
CA ASP A 87 11.58 -3.93 0.68
C ASP A 87 11.53 -2.48 1.19
N ILE A 88 12.69 -1.82 1.21
CA ILE A 88 12.92 -0.56 1.92
C ILE A 88 13.11 0.56 0.90
N PHE A 89 12.21 1.53 0.91
CA PHE A 89 12.19 2.66 -0.01
C PHE A 89 12.67 3.94 0.67
N THR A 90 13.89 4.37 0.38
CA THR A 90 14.34 5.75 0.72
C THR A 90 13.96 6.77 -0.35
N TYR A 91 13.51 6.28 -1.51
CA TYR A 91 12.98 7.04 -2.63
C TYR A 91 12.13 6.14 -3.53
N ARG A 92 11.40 6.74 -4.46
CA ARG A 92 10.65 6.04 -5.52
C ARG A 92 11.47 4.94 -6.20
N PRO A 93 11.00 3.68 -6.18
CA PRO A 93 11.68 2.56 -6.84
C PRO A 93 11.64 2.68 -8.36
N VAL A 94 12.43 1.85 -9.05
CA VAL A 94 12.54 1.76 -10.53
C VAL A 94 13.12 3.02 -11.20
N VAL A 95 13.00 4.21 -10.62
CA VAL A 95 13.52 5.46 -11.17
C VAL A 95 15.05 5.48 -11.12
N LEU A 96 15.70 5.62 -12.28
CA LEU A 96 17.16 5.76 -12.38
C LEU A 96 17.65 7.21 -12.22
N ASN A 97 16.81 8.18 -12.59
CA ASN A 97 17.13 9.61 -12.62
C ASN A 97 18.44 9.96 -13.37
N ALA A 98 18.74 9.20 -14.42
CA ALA A 98 19.90 9.43 -15.28
C ALA A 98 19.61 8.98 -16.71
N ASP A 99 20.16 9.72 -17.68
CA ASP A 99 20.22 9.29 -19.07
C ASP A 99 21.43 8.37 -19.29
N ILE A 100 21.15 7.16 -19.75
CA ILE A 100 22.14 6.13 -20.12
C ILE A 100 21.98 5.69 -21.58
N GLY A 101 21.16 6.40 -22.37
CA GLY A 101 20.80 6.07 -23.73
C GLY A 101 19.73 4.97 -23.86
N ASP A 102 18.98 5.00 -24.97
CA ASP A 102 17.80 4.16 -25.19
C ASP A 102 18.08 2.65 -25.08
N SER A 103 19.18 2.17 -25.64
CA SER A 103 19.54 0.74 -25.62
C SER A 103 19.77 0.25 -24.20
N GLN A 104 20.49 1.02 -23.37
CA GLN A 104 20.76 0.63 -21.99
C GLN A 104 19.54 0.81 -21.09
N MET A 105 18.74 1.84 -21.33
CA MET A 105 17.46 2.02 -20.64
C MET A 105 16.49 0.86 -20.90
N LYS A 106 16.50 0.26 -22.11
CA LYS A 106 15.72 -0.97 -22.38
C LYS A 106 16.19 -2.15 -21.54
N LEU A 107 17.50 -2.34 -21.38
CA LEU A 107 18.05 -3.41 -20.54
C LEU A 107 17.73 -3.19 -19.06
N TYR A 108 17.80 -1.95 -18.58
CA TYR A 108 17.40 -1.57 -17.22
C TYR A 108 15.92 -1.84 -16.94
N ARG A 109 15.03 -1.46 -17.86
CA ARG A 109 13.59 -1.77 -17.75
C ARG A 109 13.33 -3.28 -17.73
N ARG A 110 14.03 -4.05 -18.58
CA ARG A 110 13.94 -5.53 -18.60
C ARG A 110 14.41 -6.16 -17.29
N TYR A 111 15.46 -5.61 -16.67
CA TYR A 111 15.90 -6.04 -15.35
C TYR A 111 14.82 -5.75 -14.30
N MET A 112 14.30 -4.53 -14.26
CA MET A 112 13.27 -4.13 -13.29
C MET A 112 11.97 -4.93 -13.44
N SER A 113 11.55 -5.25 -14.67
CA SER A 113 10.34 -6.06 -14.91
C SER A 113 10.46 -7.51 -14.43
N GLN A 114 11.69 -8.02 -14.27
CA GLN A 114 11.93 -9.38 -13.77
C GLN A 114 12.24 -9.41 -12.27
N LEU A 115 12.81 -8.33 -11.74
CA LEU A 115 13.23 -8.22 -10.35
C LEU A 115 12.06 -8.40 -9.36
N PHE A 116 10.99 -7.61 -9.50
CA PHE A 116 9.85 -7.69 -8.58
C PHE A 116 9.15 -9.06 -8.61
N PRO A 117 8.77 -9.63 -9.78
CA PRO A 117 8.18 -10.97 -9.83
C PRO A 117 9.08 -12.08 -9.24
N ALA A 118 10.40 -11.88 -9.22
CA ALA A 118 11.32 -12.87 -8.68
C ALA A 118 11.15 -13.01 -7.16
N PHE A 119 11.19 -11.90 -6.41
CA PHE A 119 11.12 -11.95 -4.95
C PHE A 119 9.68 -11.94 -4.40
N MET A 120 8.69 -11.48 -5.17
CA MET A 120 7.26 -11.52 -4.77
C MET A 120 6.70 -12.95 -4.63
N LYS A 121 7.47 -13.97 -5.03
CA LYS A 121 7.17 -15.39 -4.76
C LYS A 121 7.37 -15.79 -3.29
N SER A 122 8.05 -14.94 -2.51
CA SER A 122 8.27 -15.18 -1.08
C SER A 122 6.96 -15.23 -0.33
N LYS A 123 6.92 -15.95 0.80
CA LYS A 123 5.67 -16.15 1.57
C LYS A 123 5.14 -14.85 2.18
N ARG A 124 6.05 -13.92 2.47
CA ARG A 124 5.75 -12.62 3.09
C ARG A 124 6.61 -11.54 2.44
N VAL A 125 5.99 -10.40 2.18
CA VAL A 125 6.66 -9.21 1.65
C VAL A 125 6.18 -8.04 2.49
N THR A 126 7.13 -7.29 3.06
CA THR A 126 6.87 -6.05 3.78
C THR A 126 7.54 -4.91 3.05
N GLN A 127 6.75 -3.94 2.61
CA GLN A 127 7.17 -2.72 1.94
C GLN A 127 7.25 -1.60 2.97
N ILE A 128 8.34 -0.83 2.96
CA ILE A 128 8.62 0.17 3.99
C ILE A 128 9.04 1.48 3.35
N ARG A 129 8.24 2.52 3.53
CA ARG A 129 8.60 3.89 3.10
C ARG A 129 9.31 4.65 4.21
N ILE A 130 10.55 5.02 3.95
CA ILE A 130 11.40 5.71 4.93
C ILE A 130 11.13 7.21 4.91
N PRO A 131 11.07 7.90 6.07
CA PRO A 131 10.90 9.36 6.11
C PRO A 131 12.16 10.08 5.58
N THR A 132 12.22 10.32 4.28
CA THR A 132 13.31 11.02 3.59
C THR A 132 12.80 12.26 2.86
N LEU A 133 13.72 13.15 2.50
CA LEU A 133 13.39 14.31 1.67
C LEU A 133 12.83 13.91 0.30
N GLU A 134 13.31 12.81 -0.29
CA GLU A 134 12.83 12.35 -1.59
C GLU A 134 11.39 11.81 -1.51
N ASN A 135 11.08 10.99 -0.49
CA ASN A 135 9.71 10.50 -0.31
C ASN A 135 8.74 11.64 0.05
N ALA A 136 9.19 12.68 0.76
CA ALA A 136 8.38 13.87 1.00
C ALA A 136 8.06 14.63 -0.29
N GLN A 137 9.04 14.75 -1.19
CA GLN A 137 8.83 15.37 -2.51
C GLN A 137 7.85 14.55 -3.36
N GLU A 138 7.97 13.23 -3.33
CA GLU A 138 7.06 12.32 -4.01
C GLU A 138 5.63 12.41 -3.46
N SER A 139 5.47 12.52 -2.14
CA SER A 139 4.15 12.64 -1.52
C SER A 139 3.49 14.02 -1.71
N GLY A 140 4.23 15.01 -2.23
CA GLY A 140 3.76 16.39 -2.35
C GLY A 140 3.64 17.15 -1.02
N LEU A 141 4.15 16.59 0.08
CA LEU A 141 4.07 17.20 1.41
C LEU A 141 5.31 18.02 1.73
N GLU A 142 5.15 19.02 2.60
CA GLU A 142 6.30 19.75 3.13
C GLU A 142 7.20 18.79 3.94
N PRO A 143 8.54 18.81 3.75
CA PRO A 143 9.41 17.76 4.27
C PRO A 143 9.34 17.53 5.78
N ASN A 144 9.24 18.60 6.57
CA ASN A 144 9.13 18.45 8.03
C ASN A 144 7.79 17.84 8.45
N ASP A 145 6.70 18.19 7.77
CA ASP A 145 5.36 17.64 8.02
C ASP A 145 5.33 16.15 7.64
N PHE A 146 5.84 15.80 6.46
CA PHE A 146 5.98 14.41 6.02
C PHE A 146 6.77 13.56 7.02
N MET A 147 7.96 14.03 7.42
CA MET A 147 8.81 13.29 8.37
C MET A 147 8.10 13.07 9.69
N GLN A 148 7.46 14.12 10.24
CA GLN A 148 6.75 14.03 11.51
C GLN A 148 5.58 13.04 11.43
N ARG A 149 4.77 13.09 10.37
CA ARG A 149 3.63 12.18 10.16
C ARG A 149 4.07 10.73 10.05
N MET A 150 5.10 10.46 9.22
CA MET A 150 5.64 9.11 9.05
C MET A 150 6.22 8.58 10.36
N GLU A 151 7.01 9.39 11.10
CA GLU A 151 7.57 8.98 12.39
C GLU A 151 6.48 8.65 13.41
N LEU A 152 5.41 9.43 13.48
CA LEU A 152 4.25 9.13 14.32
C LEU A 152 3.53 7.86 13.88
N ALA A 153 3.31 7.68 12.58
CA ALA A 153 2.64 6.50 12.01
C ALA A 153 3.40 5.20 12.32
N TYR A 154 4.73 5.25 12.39
CA TYR A 154 5.57 4.14 12.81
C TYR A 154 5.66 3.95 14.33
N ALA A 155 5.43 5.00 15.12
CA ALA A 155 5.56 4.98 16.58
C ALA A 155 4.36 4.36 17.30
N ILE A 156 3.91 3.18 16.84
CA ILE A 156 2.75 2.44 17.35
C ILE A 156 3.17 1.15 18.06
N SER A 157 2.25 0.61 18.86
CA SER A 157 2.37 -0.77 19.35
C SER A 157 1.79 -1.72 18.31
N TYR A 158 2.65 -2.40 17.55
CA TYR A 158 2.24 -3.35 16.52
C TYR A 158 1.44 -4.54 17.08
N ASP A 159 1.80 -5.03 18.27
CA ASP A 159 1.08 -6.11 18.94
C ASP A 159 -0.35 -5.67 19.32
N ASP A 160 -0.52 -4.43 19.82
CA ASP A 160 -1.85 -3.89 20.16
C ASP A 160 -2.67 -3.58 18.90
N LEU A 161 -2.05 -3.04 17.85
CA LEU A 161 -2.69 -2.79 16.55
C LEU A 161 -3.24 -4.10 15.98
N LYS A 162 -2.43 -5.16 15.98
CA LYS A 162 -2.85 -6.49 15.50
C LYS A 162 -4.06 -7.05 16.27
N ILE A 163 -4.08 -6.87 17.60
CA ILE A 163 -5.23 -7.27 18.43
C ILE A 163 -6.47 -6.44 18.06
N ALA A 164 -6.31 -5.12 17.91
CA ALA A 164 -7.41 -4.23 17.54
C ALA A 164 -8.00 -4.58 16.16
N CYS A 165 -7.15 -4.78 15.15
CA CYS A 165 -7.57 -5.21 13.82
C CYS A 165 -8.28 -6.57 13.85
N GLN A 166 -7.75 -7.56 14.60
CA GLN A 166 -8.41 -8.87 14.70
C GLN A 166 -9.79 -8.76 15.36
N ASN A 167 -9.93 -7.96 16.42
CA ASN A 167 -11.22 -7.74 17.06
C ASN A 167 -12.23 -7.08 16.09
N GLN A 168 -11.77 -6.13 15.29
CA GLN A 168 -12.59 -5.47 14.28
C GLN A 168 -13.04 -6.47 13.20
N ILE A 169 -12.12 -7.30 12.69
CA ILE A 169 -12.42 -8.38 11.75
C ILE A 169 -13.45 -9.35 12.35
N ASP A 170 -13.29 -9.78 13.60
CA ASP A 170 -14.21 -10.71 14.26
C ASP A 170 -15.65 -10.15 14.37
N GLN A 171 -15.80 -8.83 14.41
CA GLN A 171 -17.09 -8.15 14.37
C GLN A 171 -17.64 -8.06 12.95
N LEU A 172 -16.82 -7.65 11.99
CA LEU A 172 -17.21 -7.42 10.59
C LEU A 172 -17.47 -8.72 9.83
N ALA A 173 -16.69 -9.78 10.08
CA ALA A 173 -16.81 -11.08 9.40
C ALA A 173 -18.12 -11.82 9.69
N LYS A 174 -18.90 -11.35 10.68
CA LYS A 174 -20.25 -11.85 10.96
C LYS A 174 -21.29 -11.29 10.00
N GLN A 175 -20.96 -10.26 9.23
CA GLN A 175 -21.88 -9.56 8.34
C GLN A 175 -21.65 -9.98 6.89
N SER A 176 -22.73 -10.32 6.19
CA SER A 176 -22.70 -10.55 4.73
C SER A 176 -23.06 -9.30 3.93
N HIS A 177 -23.66 -8.31 4.58
CA HIS A 177 -24.02 -7.03 3.99
C HIS A 177 -23.66 -5.91 4.97
N LEU A 178 -23.10 -4.83 4.43
CA LEU A 178 -22.76 -3.62 5.17
C LEU A 178 -23.27 -2.40 4.43
N THR A 179 -23.56 -1.33 5.17
CA THR A 179 -23.83 -0.01 4.59
C THR A 179 -22.85 0.99 5.16
N LEU A 180 -22.05 1.60 4.29
CA LEU A 180 -21.23 2.76 4.62
C LEU A 180 -22.11 4.00 4.56
N CYS A 181 -22.18 4.73 5.66
CA CYS A 181 -22.90 5.99 5.79
C CYS A 181 -21.90 7.15 5.82
N THR A 182 -22.02 8.07 4.88
CA THR A 182 -21.11 9.22 4.70
C THR A 182 -21.89 10.50 4.51
N GLY A 183 -21.37 11.61 5.06
CA GLY A 183 -22.11 12.88 5.10
C GLY A 183 -23.50 12.72 5.74
N ASP A 184 -24.43 13.59 5.38
CA ASP A 184 -25.77 13.57 5.97
C ASP A 184 -26.68 12.48 5.38
N HIS A 185 -26.45 12.09 4.12
CA HIS A 185 -27.43 11.35 3.32
C HIS A 185 -26.86 10.23 2.45
N ALA A 186 -25.56 10.19 2.19
CA ALA A 186 -24.99 9.20 1.28
C ALA A 186 -24.85 7.83 1.95
N LYS A 187 -25.27 6.79 1.23
CA LYS A 187 -25.24 5.40 1.69
C LYS A 187 -24.75 4.51 0.55
N LEU A 188 -23.69 3.77 0.83
CA LEU A 188 -23.11 2.80 -0.10
C LEU A 188 -23.28 1.40 0.50
N HIS A 189 -23.99 0.54 -0.21
CA HIS A 189 -24.33 -0.81 0.24
C HIS A 189 -23.37 -1.82 -0.38
N PHE A 190 -22.82 -2.71 0.43
CA PHE A 190 -21.90 -3.77 0.02
C PHE A 190 -22.50 -5.15 0.25
N THR A 191 -22.20 -6.07 -0.65
CA THR A 191 -22.36 -7.51 -0.42
C THR A 191 -20.99 -8.17 -0.30
N LEU A 192 -20.78 -8.89 0.80
CA LEU A 192 -19.51 -9.48 1.23
C LEU A 192 -19.60 -11.01 1.38
N THR A 193 -20.71 -11.63 0.99
CA THR A 193 -20.92 -13.07 1.12
C THR A 193 -19.79 -13.87 0.48
N GLY A 194 -19.15 -14.73 1.28
CA GLY A 194 -18.07 -15.60 0.82
C GLY A 194 -16.71 -14.88 0.67
N ARG A 195 -16.61 -13.61 1.06
CA ARG A 195 -15.37 -12.84 1.10
C ARG A 195 -14.71 -12.92 2.48
N GLN A 196 -13.42 -12.64 2.54
CA GLN A 196 -12.64 -12.66 3.77
C GLN A 196 -12.04 -11.29 4.03
N TRP A 197 -12.15 -10.84 5.28
CA TRP A 197 -11.42 -9.68 5.74
C TRP A 197 -9.94 -10.02 5.93
N ILE A 198 -9.09 -9.10 5.53
CA ILE A 198 -7.63 -9.16 5.61
C ILE A 198 -7.18 -8.02 6.53
N THR A 199 -6.06 -8.21 7.20
CA THR A 199 -5.44 -7.17 8.03
C THR A 199 -4.09 -6.80 7.47
N ASP A 200 -3.77 -5.51 7.50
CA ASP A 200 -2.42 -5.01 7.41
C ASP A 200 -2.07 -4.36 8.76
N ALA A 201 -1.34 -5.11 9.57
CA ALA A 201 -0.96 -4.74 10.94
C ALA A 201 0.49 -5.15 11.25
N GLY A 202 1.39 -4.90 10.29
CA GLY A 202 2.82 -5.17 10.39
C GLY A 202 3.40 -6.00 9.24
N ASP A 203 2.54 -6.55 8.39
CA ASP A 203 2.87 -7.28 7.17
C ASP A 203 2.10 -6.69 5.98
N GLY A 204 2.78 -6.48 4.84
CA GLY A 204 2.22 -5.71 3.72
C GLY A 204 2.89 -4.35 3.56
N ASP A 205 2.12 -3.27 3.56
CA ASP A 205 2.63 -1.91 3.34
C ASP A 205 2.85 -1.17 4.68
N MET A 206 3.91 -0.38 4.75
CA MET A 206 4.29 0.32 5.97
C MET A 206 4.47 1.83 5.71
N PRO A 207 3.91 2.71 6.56
CA PRO A 207 3.18 2.43 7.82
C PRO A 207 1.90 1.62 7.63
N CYS A 208 1.63 0.70 8.56
CA CYS A 208 0.47 -0.18 8.52
C CYS A 208 -0.68 0.36 9.36
N GLY A 209 -1.81 -0.34 9.31
CA GLY A 209 -2.93 -0.14 10.22
C GLY A 209 -4.23 -0.04 9.48
N GLU A 210 -4.69 -1.15 8.93
CA GLU A 210 -6.02 -1.26 8.34
C GLU A 210 -6.58 -2.68 8.42
N VAL A 211 -7.88 -2.77 8.18
CA VAL A 211 -8.57 -4.01 7.82
C VAL A 211 -9.35 -3.77 6.54
N PHE A 212 -9.29 -4.71 5.61
CA PHE A 212 -9.87 -4.53 4.28
C PHE A 212 -10.49 -5.81 3.72
N ILE A 213 -11.35 -5.65 2.73
CA ILE A 213 -12.05 -6.74 2.07
C ILE A 213 -12.35 -6.39 0.61
N ALA A 214 -12.25 -7.38 -0.28
CA ALA A 214 -12.77 -7.27 -1.63
C ALA A 214 -14.29 -7.53 -1.63
N PRO A 215 -15.17 -6.54 -1.91
CA PRO A 215 -16.60 -6.79 -2.05
C PRO A 215 -16.93 -7.63 -3.29
N LEU A 216 -18.18 -8.08 -3.44
CA LEU A 216 -18.65 -8.67 -4.70
C LEU A 216 -18.72 -7.58 -5.79
N GLU A 217 -18.03 -7.80 -6.91
CA GLU A 217 -17.71 -6.77 -7.92
C GLU A 217 -18.96 -6.14 -8.55
N ASP A 218 -20.08 -6.86 -8.60
CA ASP A 218 -21.33 -6.43 -9.22
C ASP A 218 -22.43 -6.09 -8.20
N GLN A 219 -22.08 -6.09 -6.90
CA GLN A 219 -23.05 -6.01 -5.81
C GLN A 219 -22.75 -4.90 -4.79
N THR A 220 -22.26 -3.78 -5.29
CA THR A 220 -22.16 -2.52 -4.56
C THR A 220 -23.08 -1.46 -5.20
N TYR A 221 -23.90 -0.77 -4.40
CA TYR A 221 -24.92 0.17 -4.90
C TYR A 221 -25.09 1.38 -3.97
N GLY A 222 -25.38 2.54 -4.54
CA GLY A 222 -25.77 3.74 -3.81
C GLY A 222 -24.84 4.91 -4.09
N THR A 223 -24.55 5.70 -3.06
CA THR A 223 -23.68 6.87 -3.17
C THR A 223 -22.69 6.92 -2.02
N VAL A 224 -21.51 7.47 -2.28
CA VAL A 224 -20.50 7.77 -1.27
C VAL A 224 -20.16 9.25 -1.34
N TYR A 225 -19.99 9.88 -0.19
CA TYR A 225 -19.68 11.29 -0.05
C TYR A 225 -18.32 11.48 0.63
N TYR A 226 -17.53 12.44 0.14
CA TYR A 226 -16.23 12.82 0.67
C TYR A 226 -16.22 14.32 0.99
N ASP A 227 -15.96 14.67 2.26
CA ASP A 227 -15.74 16.07 2.66
C ASP A 227 -14.47 16.64 2.02
N ASP A 228 -13.38 15.87 2.09
CA ASP A 228 -12.10 16.09 1.43
C ASP A 228 -11.75 14.82 0.64
N LEU A 229 -11.54 14.97 -0.67
CA LEU A 229 -11.18 13.89 -1.59
C LEU A 229 -9.86 14.23 -2.28
N PHE A 230 -8.85 13.40 -2.07
CA PHE A 230 -7.57 13.49 -2.75
C PHE A 230 -7.48 12.37 -3.77
N ILE A 231 -7.15 12.71 -5.01
CA ILE A 231 -6.92 11.75 -6.09
C ILE A 231 -5.53 12.03 -6.66
N GLU A 232 -4.66 11.01 -6.61
CA GLU A 232 -3.29 11.09 -7.14
C GLU A 232 -3.30 11.59 -8.59
N ASP A 233 -2.36 12.48 -8.92
CA ASP A 233 -2.24 13.16 -10.22
C ASP A 233 -3.44 14.00 -10.69
N LEU A 234 -4.54 14.06 -9.94
CA LEU A 234 -5.73 14.86 -10.28
C LEU A 234 -5.90 16.07 -9.36
N GLY A 235 -5.76 15.90 -8.04
CA GLY A 235 -5.78 16.99 -7.07
C GLY A 235 -6.69 16.77 -5.85
N HIS A 236 -6.97 17.86 -5.15
CA HIS A 236 -7.82 17.91 -3.95
C HIS A 236 -9.17 18.55 -4.28
N PHE A 237 -10.24 17.87 -3.90
CA PHE A 237 -11.63 18.27 -4.10
C PHE A 237 -12.37 18.22 -2.78
N THR A 238 -13.39 19.07 -2.62
CA THR A 238 -14.21 19.11 -1.41
C THR A 238 -15.66 18.86 -1.73
N GLN A 239 -16.37 18.18 -0.83
CA GLN A 239 -17.81 17.92 -0.93
C GLN A 239 -18.18 17.18 -2.23
N VAL A 240 -17.55 16.03 -2.44
CA VAL A 240 -17.74 15.23 -3.65
C VAL A 240 -18.67 14.05 -3.36
N THR A 241 -19.69 13.87 -4.18
CA THR A 241 -20.55 12.68 -4.15
C THR A 241 -20.31 11.85 -5.40
N ILE A 242 -20.09 10.55 -5.22
CA ILE A 242 -19.91 9.57 -6.30
C ILE A 242 -21.09 8.60 -6.29
N GLU A 243 -21.68 8.36 -7.46
CA GLU A 243 -22.73 7.37 -7.67
C GLU A 243 -22.14 6.01 -8.08
N VAL A 244 -22.65 4.95 -7.47
CA VAL A 244 -22.21 3.57 -7.72
C VAL A 244 -23.40 2.70 -8.09
N GLU A 245 -23.31 2.02 -9.23
CA GLU A 245 -24.31 1.05 -9.68
C GLU A 245 -23.63 -0.22 -10.18
N LYS A 246 -24.13 -1.39 -9.75
CA LYS A 246 -23.58 -2.71 -10.11
C LYS A 246 -22.07 -2.79 -9.87
N GLY A 247 -21.66 -2.23 -8.75
CA GLY A 247 -20.29 -2.13 -8.29
C GLY A 247 -19.36 -1.25 -9.12
N CYS A 248 -19.86 -0.46 -10.06
CA CYS A 248 -19.05 0.48 -10.83
C CYS A 248 -19.33 1.92 -10.42
N PHE A 249 -18.30 2.75 -10.38
CA PHE A 249 -18.46 4.20 -10.33
C PHE A 249 -19.10 4.70 -11.64
N MET A 250 -20.26 5.31 -11.51
CA MET A 250 -21.08 5.79 -12.63
C MET A 250 -20.81 7.25 -12.96
N GLY A 251 -20.47 8.06 -11.96
CA GLY A 251 -20.16 9.47 -12.11
C GLY A 251 -20.05 10.18 -10.76
N ALA A 252 -19.68 11.45 -10.81
CA ALA A 252 -19.60 12.34 -9.66
C ALA A 252 -20.28 13.68 -9.92
N ASP A 253 -20.66 14.38 -8.85
CA ASP A 253 -21.19 15.75 -8.91
C ASP A 253 -20.10 16.81 -9.20
N GLN A 254 -18.86 16.51 -8.83
CA GLN A 254 -17.68 17.30 -9.13
C GLN A 254 -17.22 17.04 -10.57
N THR A 255 -17.04 18.11 -11.37
CA THR A 255 -16.84 18.01 -12.83
C THR A 255 -15.55 17.30 -13.23
N GLU A 256 -14.41 17.66 -12.65
CA GLU A 256 -13.09 17.08 -12.91
C GLU A 256 -13.03 15.61 -12.46
N VAL A 257 -13.59 15.28 -11.30
CA VAL A 257 -13.70 13.90 -10.79
C VAL A 257 -14.60 13.08 -11.70
N ASN A 258 -15.74 13.62 -12.13
CA ASN A 258 -16.63 12.94 -13.08
C ASN A 258 -15.93 12.69 -14.42
N GLN A 259 -15.14 13.64 -14.91
CA GLN A 259 -14.35 13.43 -16.12
C GLN A 259 -13.26 12.37 -15.93
N PHE A 260 -12.63 12.32 -14.75
CA PHE A 260 -11.69 11.27 -14.40
C PHE A 260 -12.33 9.89 -14.44
N ILE A 261 -13.46 9.69 -13.75
CA ILE A 261 -14.21 8.42 -13.76
C ILE A 261 -14.59 8.04 -15.20
N ASN A 262 -15.05 9.00 -16.01
CA ASN A 262 -15.46 8.75 -17.39
C ASN A 262 -14.33 8.37 -18.35
N ARG A 263 -13.07 8.61 -17.99
CA ARG A 263 -11.89 8.20 -18.78
C ARG A 263 -11.38 6.80 -18.42
N LEU A 264 -11.74 6.26 -17.25
CA LEU A 264 -11.33 4.93 -16.82
C LEU A 264 -11.98 3.85 -17.69
N ASP A 265 -11.27 2.77 -17.93
CA ASP A 265 -11.85 1.59 -18.56
C ASP A 265 -12.89 0.93 -17.63
N PRO A 266 -13.84 0.13 -18.16
CA PRO A 266 -14.90 -0.46 -17.33
C PRO A 266 -14.38 -1.25 -16.12
N ALA A 267 -13.29 -2.01 -16.28
CA ALA A 267 -12.68 -2.76 -15.17
C ALA A 267 -12.04 -1.85 -14.12
N ASP A 268 -11.53 -0.68 -14.51
CA ASP A 268 -10.88 0.29 -13.62
C ASP A 268 -11.89 1.12 -12.81
N ARG A 269 -13.20 0.99 -13.09
CA ARG A 269 -14.29 1.66 -12.33
C ARG A 269 -14.93 0.78 -11.26
N VAL A 270 -14.56 -0.50 -11.22
CA VAL A 270 -15.16 -1.47 -10.31
C VAL A 270 -14.67 -1.21 -8.89
N VAL A 271 -15.58 -1.05 -7.94
CA VAL A 271 -15.29 -1.02 -6.52
C VAL A 271 -14.67 -2.35 -6.12
N CYS A 272 -13.38 -2.31 -5.79
CA CYS A 272 -12.56 -3.49 -5.65
C CYS A 272 -12.12 -3.74 -4.20
N GLU A 273 -12.18 -2.72 -3.35
CA GLU A 273 -11.86 -2.79 -1.93
C GLU A 273 -12.78 -1.89 -1.09
N LEU A 274 -13.13 -2.38 0.09
CA LEU A 274 -13.54 -1.58 1.23
C LEU A 274 -12.49 -1.78 2.32
N GLY A 275 -11.82 -0.73 2.74
CA GLY A 275 -10.89 -0.77 3.85
C GLY A 275 -11.18 0.27 4.92
N LEU A 276 -10.67 0.00 6.11
CA LEU A 276 -10.89 0.78 7.32
C LEU A 276 -9.55 1.01 8.01
N GLY A 277 -9.17 2.27 8.16
CA GLY A 277 -7.94 2.67 8.84
C GLY A 277 -8.04 2.47 10.35
N MET A 278 -6.91 2.06 10.94
CA MET A 278 -6.78 1.58 12.32
C MET A 278 -5.55 2.15 13.03
N ASN A 279 -4.68 2.92 12.34
CA ASN A 279 -3.48 3.52 12.93
C ASN A 279 -3.84 4.76 13.77
N PRO A 280 -3.69 4.72 15.11
CA PRO A 280 -4.17 5.79 15.99
C PRO A 280 -3.28 7.04 15.98
N ASN A 281 -2.07 6.95 15.43
CA ASN A 281 -1.10 8.06 15.46
C ASN A 281 -1.17 8.93 14.21
N ILE A 282 -1.91 8.51 13.18
CA ILE A 282 -2.24 9.35 12.04
C ILE A 282 -3.54 10.07 12.42
N THR A 283 -3.50 11.39 12.49
CA THR A 283 -4.60 12.17 13.12
C THR A 283 -5.28 13.17 12.17
N SER A 284 -4.79 13.31 10.95
CA SER A 284 -5.44 14.13 9.93
C SER A 284 -5.10 13.62 8.53
N LEU A 285 -6.07 13.73 7.62
CA LEU A 285 -5.81 13.58 6.18
C LEU A 285 -4.74 14.59 5.75
N CYS A 286 -3.91 14.16 4.80
CA CYS A 286 -2.84 14.96 4.24
C CYS A 286 -2.74 14.87 2.71
N GLY A 287 -3.59 14.06 2.08
CA GLY A 287 -3.59 13.82 0.64
C GLY A 287 -2.52 12.86 0.18
N TYR A 288 -1.85 12.17 1.11
CA TYR A 288 -0.95 11.08 0.82
C TYR A 288 -1.60 9.76 1.22
N THR A 289 -2.08 9.02 0.22
CA THR A 289 -2.92 7.82 0.38
C THR A 289 -2.34 6.82 1.37
N VAL A 290 -1.03 6.53 1.32
CA VAL A 290 -0.33 5.59 2.22
C VAL A 290 -0.51 5.94 3.70
N LEU A 291 -0.67 7.22 4.04
CA LEU A 291 -0.99 7.64 5.42
C LEU A 291 -2.49 7.71 5.65
N ASP A 292 -3.22 8.28 4.69
CA ASP A 292 -4.63 8.60 4.85
C ASP A 292 -5.51 7.34 4.97
N GLU A 293 -5.22 6.28 4.20
CA GLU A 293 -5.96 5.01 4.24
C GLU A 293 -5.76 4.25 5.57
N LYS A 294 -4.60 4.41 6.19
CA LYS A 294 -4.27 3.77 7.47
C LYS A 294 -4.80 4.56 8.67
N MET A 295 -5.25 5.80 8.48
CA MET A 295 -5.68 6.67 9.57
C MET A 295 -6.85 6.06 10.34
N ALA A 296 -6.75 5.96 11.67
CA ALA A 296 -7.89 5.55 12.48
C ALA A 296 -9.13 6.41 12.19
N ASP A 297 -10.29 5.76 12.11
CA ASP A 297 -11.60 6.39 11.81
C ASP A 297 -11.73 6.91 10.36
N THR A 298 -10.92 6.42 9.41
CA THR A 298 -11.18 6.56 7.96
C THR A 298 -11.62 5.27 7.32
N PHE A 299 -12.42 5.41 6.27
CA PHE A 299 -12.63 4.33 5.31
C PHE A 299 -11.88 4.70 4.03
N HIS A 300 -11.57 3.70 3.22
CA HIS A 300 -11.27 3.91 1.82
C HIS A 300 -12.08 2.97 0.93
N ILE A 301 -12.42 3.48 -0.25
CA ILE A 301 -13.00 2.68 -1.33
C ILE A 301 -12.02 2.70 -2.48
N ALA A 302 -11.49 1.53 -2.82
CA ALA A 302 -10.65 1.37 -3.98
C ALA A 302 -11.47 1.04 -5.23
N ILE A 303 -11.02 1.55 -6.38
CA ILE A 303 -11.47 1.08 -7.69
C ILE A 303 -10.35 0.40 -8.46
N GLY A 304 -10.71 -0.64 -9.24
CA GLY A 304 -9.79 -1.37 -10.09
C GLY A 304 -9.48 -2.80 -9.61
N MET A 305 -8.20 -3.15 -9.48
CA MET A 305 -7.75 -4.54 -9.37
C MET A 305 -7.97 -5.09 -7.95
N ASN A 306 -8.51 -6.31 -7.85
CA ASN A 306 -8.60 -7.06 -6.58
C ASN A 306 -8.42 -8.58 -6.73
N ASP A 307 -8.05 -9.07 -7.90
CA ASP A 307 -7.75 -10.49 -8.16
C ASP A 307 -6.51 -10.99 -7.39
N MET A 308 -5.75 -10.07 -6.79
CA MET A 308 -4.63 -10.35 -5.90
C MET A 308 -5.03 -10.63 -4.45
N PHE A 309 -6.24 -10.24 -4.00
CA PHE A 309 -6.66 -10.37 -2.59
C PHE A 309 -8.12 -10.81 -2.39
N GLY A 310 -8.56 -11.83 -3.13
CA GLY A 310 -9.83 -12.51 -2.89
C GLY A 310 -11.00 -12.02 -3.74
N GLY A 311 -10.77 -11.03 -4.61
CA GLY A 311 -11.67 -10.60 -5.68
C GLY A 311 -11.45 -11.37 -7.00
N GLN A 312 -12.11 -10.91 -8.06
CA GLN A 312 -12.03 -11.46 -9.42
C GLN A 312 -11.81 -10.39 -10.51
N ASN A 313 -11.75 -9.11 -10.13
CA ASN A 313 -11.56 -8.04 -11.10
C ASN A 313 -10.08 -7.87 -11.44
N HIS A 314 -9.73 -8.19 -12.68
CA HIS A 314 -8.44 -7.90 -13.27
C HIS A 314 -8.50 -6.52 -13.93
N ALA A 315 -7.70 -5.57 -13.44
CA ALA A 315 -7.73 -4.17 -13.88
C ALA A 315 -6.31 -3.60 -14.00
N SER A 316 -6.19 -2.41 -14.59
CA SER A 316 -4.89 -1.76 -14.81
C SER A 316 -4.45 -0.85 -13.66
N VAL A 317 -5.39 -0.49 -12.78
CA VAL A 317 -5.19 0.41 -11.65
C VAL A 317 -5.69 -0.19 -10.35
N HIS A 318 -5.27 0.40 -9.24
CA HIS A 318 -5.86 0.25 -7.92
C HIS A 318 -5.76 1.64 -7.28
N ILE A 319 -6.90 2.30 -7.07
CA ILE A 319 -6.95 3.72 -6.65
C ILE A 319 -7.84 3.85 -5.43
N ASP A 320 -7.23 4.12 -4.29
CA ASP A 320 -7.89 4.30 -3.00
C ASP A 320 -8.41 5.72 -2.83
N LEU A 321 -9.72 5.84 -2.56
CA LEU A 321 -10.37 7.09 -2.22
C LEU A 321 -10.72 7.07 -0.74
N VAL A 322 -10.03 7.91 0.05
CA VAL A 322 -10.15 7.95 1.50
C VAL A 322 -11.18 8.98 1.94
N GLY A 323 -12.02 8.60 2.91
CA GLY A 323 -13.02 9.47 3.51
C GLY A 323 -13.30 9.15 4.97
N ARG A 324 -14.33 9.80 5.53
CA ARG A 324 -14.83 9.56 6.87
C ARG A 324 -16.30 9.18 6.85
N GLY A 325 -16.67 8.22 7.68
CA GLY A 325 -18.02 7.69 7.71
C GLY A 325 -18.20 6.73 8.88
N SER A 326 -19.29 5.97 8.82
CA SER A 326 -19.56 4.88 9.77
C SER A 326 -20.12 3.69 9.00
N LEU A 327 -19.91 2.48 9.53
CA LEU A 327 -20.51 1.27 8.98
C LEU A 327 -21.67 0.83 9.85
N ILE A 328 -22.79 0.53 9.21
CA ILE A 328 -23.94 -0.11 9.84
C ILE A 328 -24.15 -1.53 9.29
N ASN A 329 -24.57 -2.44 10.17
CA ASN A 329 -24.99 -3.78 9.79
C ASN A 329 -26.43 -3.79 9.23
N GLU A 330 -26.93 -4.97 8.84
CA GLU A 330 -28.30 -5.13 8.33
C GLU A 330 -29.40 -4.79 9.34
N ASN A 331 -29.09 -4.84 10.64
CA ASN A 331 -30.01 -4.45 11.71
C ASN A 331 -30.05 -2.93 11.95
N GLY A 332 -29.15 -2.18 11.30
CA GLY A 332 -28.99 -0.74 11.48
C GLY A 332 -28.12 -0.33 12.67
N ASP A 333 -27.41 -1.28 13.30
CA ASP A 333 -26.47 -0.97 14.37
C ASP A 333 -25.16 -0.43 13.77
N CYS A 334 -24.62 0.64 14.36
CA CYS A 334 -23.27 1.10 14.04
C CYS A 334 -22.24 0.13 14.60
N ILE A 335 -21.35 -0.36 13.74
CA ILE A 335 -20.34 -1.39 14.05
C ILE A 335 -18.90 -0.96 13.76
N TRP A 336 -18.72 0.24 13.20
CA TRP A 336 -17.46 0.94 13.02
C TRP A 336 -17.75 2.43 12.89
#